data_AF-A0A1B6L6C3-F1
#
_entry.id   AF-A0A1B6L6C3-F1
#
_cell.length_a   1.000
_cell.length_b   1.000
_cell.length_c   1.000
_cell.angle_alpha   90.00
_cell.angle_beta   90.00
_cell.angle_gamma   90.00
#
_symmetry.space_group_name_H-M   'P 1'
#
loop_
_entity.id
_entity.type
_entity.pdbx_description
1 polymer ?
#
loop_
_entity_poly.entity_id
_entity_poly.type
_entity_poly.pdbx_seq_one_letter_code
_entity_poly.pdbx_strand_id
1 'polypeptide(L)'
;KAQYVATFAIASSYVSPQAKAFLFLEKSPAQTSSESRPWQVCAASSAYAPNVPLMNFAKAMNADPTTYFQVQLSAGEQCNHGSATQVTLKGKLKQSEERKQYLAHEPLAQLCKREMQEGN
;
A
#
# COMPACT_ATOMS: atom_id res chain seq x y z
N LYS A 1 -1.61 32.36 -15.48
CA LYS A 1 -2.23 31.96 -14.19
C LYS A 1 -1.44 30.79 -13.63
N ALA A 2 -1.31 30.65 -12.31
CA ALA A 2 -0.64 29.48 -11.74
C ALA A 2 -1.50 28.22 -11.96
N GLN A 3 -0.85 27.07 -12.08
CA GLN A 3 -1.47 25.77 -12.29
C GLN A 3 -1.09 24.82 -11.16
N TYR A 4 -2.04 23.98 -10.77
CA TYR A 4 -1.87 22.99 -9.73
C TYR A 4 -2.51 21.70 -10.19
N VAL A 5 -1.81 20.58 -10.02
CA VAL A 5 -2.28 19.25 -10.40
C VAL A 5 -2.13 18.32 -9.21
N ALA A 6 -3.15 17.51 -8.97
CA ALA A 6 -3.11 16.41 -8.01
C ALA A 6 -3.74 15.17 -8.64
N THR A 7 -2.95 14.11 -8.75
CA THR A 7 -3.38 12.83 -9.30
C THR A 7 -3.08 11.73 -8.31
N PHE A 8 -4.06 10.88 -8.05
CA PHE A 8 -3.91 9.68 -7.25
C PHE A 8 -4.49 8.49 -8.00
N ALA A 9 -3.77 7.37 -8.00
CA ALA A 9 -4.22 6.13 -8.60
C ALA A 9 -3.86 4.94 -7.71
N ILE A 10 -4.74 3.94 -7.67
CA ILE A 10 -4.52 2.69 -6.97
C ILE A 10 -4.99 1.53 -7.85
N ALA A 11 -4.25 0.43 -7.82
CA ALA A 11 -4.59 -0.79 -8.53
C ALA A 11 -4.29 -2.00 -7.63
N SER A 12 -5.29 -2.87 -7.47
CA SER A 12 -5.19 -4.15 -6.76
C SER A 12 -6.11 -5.18 -7.42
N SER A 13 -5.90 -6.46 -7.12
CA SER A 13 -6.73 -7.55 -7.64
C SER A 13 -6.81 -8.69 -6.63
N TYR A 14 -7.93 -9.42 -6.61
CA TYR A 14 -8.09 -10.63 -5.79
C TYR A 14 -7.36 -11.86 -6.34
N VAL A 15 -6.94 -11.82 -7.60
CA VAL A 15 -6.20 -12.92 -8.23
C VAL A 15 -4.70 -12.64 -8.35
N SER A 16 -4.28 -11.39 -8.18
CA SER A 16 -2.86 -11.01 -8.16
C SER A 16 -2.45 -10.61 -6.75
N PRO A 17 -1.34 -11.13 -6.21
CA PRO A 17 -0.82 -10.71 -4.91
C PRO A 17 -0.23 -9.30 -4.94
N GLN A 18 -0.30 -8.58 -6.07
CA GLN A 18 0.30 -7.26 -6.23
C GLN A 18 -0.73 -6.15 -6.04
N ALA A 19 -0.33 -5.14 -5.29
CA ALA A 19 -1.02 -3.85 -5.24
C ALA A 19 -0.04 -2.74 -5.61
N LYS A 20 -0.51 -1.70 -6.28
CA LYS A 20 0.27 -0.51 -6.64
C LYS A 20 -0.51 0.74 -6.32
N ALA A 21 0.18 1.79 -5.87
CA ALA A 21 -0.41 3.12 -5.78
C ALA A 21 0.56 4.17 -6.33
N PHE A 22 -0.01 5.26 -6.84
CA PHE A 22 0.73 6.37 -7.41
C PHE A 22 0.12 7.69 -6.96
N LEU A 23 0.97 8.65 -6.61
CA LEU A 23 0.62 10.02 -6.28
C LEU A 23 1.49 10.96 -7.11
N PHE A 24 0.88 11.98 -7.70
CA PHE A 24 1.56 13.06 -8.39
C PHE A 24 0.95 14.39 -7.96
N LEU A 25 1.79 15.29 -7.46
CA LEU A 25 1.43 16.65 -7.10
C LEU A 25 2.33 17.60 -7.88
N GLU A 26 1.75 18.62 -8.50
CA GLU A 26 2.50 19.65 -9.23
C GLU A 26 1.99 21.03 -8.85
N LYS A 27 2.93 21.95 -8.70
CA LYS A 27 2.72 23.39 -8.65
C LYS A 27 3.55 24.04 -9.75
N SER A 28 2.88 24.70 -10.68
CA SER A 28 3.49 25.45 -11.78
C SER A 28 3.11 26.93 -11.65
N PRO A 29 4.06 27.82 -11.30
CA PRO A 29 3.78 29.24 -11.07
C PRO A 29 3.40 29.96 -12.37
N ALA A 30 2.73 31.11 -12.26
CA ALA A 30 2.29 31.89 -13.42
C ALA A 30 3.45 32.54 -14.20
N GLN A 31 4.56 32.80 -13.51
CA GLN A 31 5.82 33.30 -14.05
C GLN A 31 6.96 32.59 -13.32
N THR A 32 7.97 32.14 -14.05
CA THR A 32 9.12 31.42 -13.47
C THR A 32 10.22 32.41 -13.14
N SER A 33 10.71 32.39 -11.90
CA SER A 33 11.84 33.21 -11.42
C SER A 33 12.77 32.40 -10.51
N SER A 34 13.87 33.00 -10.05
CA SER A 34 14.77 32.36 -9.08
C SER A 34 14.05 31.95 -7.79
N GLU A 35 13.01 32.70 -7.39
CA GLU A 35 12.21 32.47 -6.17
C GLU A 35 10.88 31.73 -6.45
N SER A 36 10.46 31.67 -7.71
CA SER A 36 9.20 31.04 -8.13
C SER A 36 9.45 29.98 -9.19
N ARG A 37 9.84 28.79 -8.74
CA ARG A 37 10.11 27.64 -9.61
C ARG A 37 8.98 26.61 -9.55
N PRO A 38 8.77 25.84 -10.63
CA PRO A 38 7.89 24.69 -10.58
C PRO A 38 8.37 23.71 -9.51
N TRP A 39 7.42 23.01 -8.91
CA TRP A 39 7.71 21.98 -7.91
C TRP A 39 6.77 20.80 -8.10
N GLN A 40 7.34 19.60 -8.05
CA GLN A 40 6.64 18.33 -8.18
C GLN A 40 6.95 17.43 -6.98
N VAL A 41 5.96 16.65 -6.58
CA VAL A 41 6.09 15.54 -5.63
C VAL A 41 5.46 14.30 -6.25
N CYS A 42 6.23 13.23 -6.34
CA CYS A 42 5.79 11.96 -6.89
C CYS A 42 6.02 10.84 -5.90
N ALA A 43 5.02 9.99 -5.70
CA ALA A 43 5.18 8.77 -4.94
C ALA A 43 4.68 7.58 -5.75
N ALA A 44 5.47 6.52 -5.81
CA ALA A 44 5.07 5.23 -6.36
C ALA A 44 5.25 4.17 -5.28
N SER A 45 4.22 3.36 -5.06
CA SER A 45 4.30 2.24 -4.14
C SER A 45 3.89 0.95 -4.83
N SER A 46 4.53 -0.13 -4.40
CA SER A 46 4.17 -1.50 -4.78
C SER A 46 4.18 -2.36 -3.53
N ALA A 47 3.18 -3.20 -3.38
CA ALA A 47 3.10 -4.21 -2.35
C ALA A 47 2.90 -5.59 -2.97
N TYR A 48 3.49 -6.59 -2.34
CA TYR A 48 3.20 -8.00 -2.53
C TYR A 48 2.55 -8.51 -1.25
N ALA A 49 1.27 -8.85 -1.32
CA ALA A 49 0.47 -9.46 -0.26
C ALA A 49 -0.03 -10.83 -0.76
N PRO A 50 0.42 -11.94 -0.17
CA PRO A 50 0.01 -13.27 -0.62
C PRO A 50 -1.50 -13.49 -0.40
N ASN A 51 -2.10 -14.29 -1.27
CA ASN A 51 -3.53 -14.62 -1.18
C ASN A 51 -3.82 -15.46 0.08
N VAL A 52 -4.57 -14.87 1.01
CA VAL A 52 -5.06 -15.56 2.21
C VAL A 52 -6.46 -16.13 1.92
N PRO A 53 -6.77 -17.38 2.30
CA PRO A 53 -8.09 -17.99 2.07
C PRO A 53 -9.19 -17.37 2.96
N LEU A 54 -9.66 -16.17 2.63
CA LEU A 54 -10.56 -15.37 3.49
C LEU A 54 -11.87 -16.09 3.86
N MET A 55 -12.37 -16.97 2.99
CA MET A 55 -13.62 -17.73 3.20
C MET A 55 -13.42 -19.02 4.03
N ASN A 56 -12.19 -19.36 4.41
CA ASN A 56 -11.90 -20.54 5.21
C ASN A 56 -11.04 -20.12 6.41
N PHE A 57 -11.70 -19.86 7.54
CA PHE A 57 -11.04 -19.32 8.72
C PHE A 57 -9.85 -20.18 9.18
N ALA A 58 -10.01 -21.50 9.19
CA ALA A 58 -8.94 -22.43 9.58
C ALA A 58 -7.72 -22.34 8.65
N LYS A 59 -7.93 -22.25 7.33
CA LYS A 59 -6.84 -22.06 6.36
C LYS A 59 -6.25 -20.64 6.44
N ALA A 60 -7.08 -19.62 6.67
CA ALA A 60 -6.62 -18.24 6.84
C ALA A 60 -5.70 -18.08 8.06
N MET A 61 -6.03 -18.70 9.20
CA MET A 61 -5.21 -18.68 10.42
C MET A 61 -3.85 -19.36 10.27
N ASN A 62 -3.74 -20.31 9.34
CA ASN A 62 -2.50 -21.06 9.07
C ASN A 62 -1.72 -20.52 7.86
N ALA A 63 -2.29 -19.57 7.11
CA ALA A 63 -1.60 -18.95 5.99
C ALA A 63 -0.51 -17.99 6.51
N ASP A 64 0.53 -17.78 5.70
CA ASP A 64 1.51 -16.71 5.95
C ASP A 64 1.06 -15.42 5.24
N PRO A 65 0.55 -14.40 5.97
CA PRO A 65 0.11 -13.14 5.38
C PRO A 65 1.27 -12.15 5.18
N THR A 66 2.54 -12.60 5.27
CA THR A 66 3.71 -11.73 5.19
C THR A 66 3.66 -10.88 3.92
N THR A 67 3.55 -9.57 4.14
CA THR A 67 3.44 -8.58 3.06
C THR A 67 4.75 -7.84 2.94
N TYR A 68 5.23 -7.65 1.72
CA TYR A 68 6.39 -6.83 1.41
C TYR A 68 5.93 -5.59 0.66
N PHE A 69 6.48 -4.44 0.98
CA PHE A 69 6.16 -3.22 0.25
C PHE A 69 7.40 -2.38 -0.01
N GLN A 70 7.30 -1.58 -1.05
CA GLN A 70 8.28 -0.56 -1.41
C GLN A 70 7.53 0.73 -1.73
N VAL A 71 8.06 1.84 -1.24
CA VAL A 71 7.60 3.19 -1.57
C VAL A 71 8.79 3.98 -2.07
N GLN A 72 8.67 4.60 -3.23
CA GLN A 72 9.61 5.56 -3.78
C GLN A 72 8.95 6.93 -3.75
N LEU A 73 9.58 7.89 -3.09
CA LEU A 73 9.17 9.29 -3.04
C LEU A 73 10.23 10.12 -3.77
N SER A 74 9.80 11.05 -4.62
CA SER A 74 10.66 12.00 -5.32
C SER A 74 10.07 13.40 -5.22
N ALA A 75 10.90 14.38 -4.88
CA ALA A 75 10.47 15.78 -4.79
C ALA A 75 11.54 16.73 -5.36
N GLY A 76 11.12 17.73 -6.12
CA GLY A 76 12.00 18.71 -6.76
C GLY A 76 11.30 19.45 -7.89
N GLU A 77 12.05 20.11 -8.77
CA GLU A 77 11.46 20.83 -9.92
C GLU A 77 10.74 19.88 -10.89
N GLN A 78 11.32 18.69 -11.11
CA GLN A 78 10.74 17.62 -11.92
C GLN A 78 11.09 16.25 -11.32
N CYS A 79 10.09 15.39 -11.10
CA CYS A 79 10.31 14.10 -10.44
C CYS A 79 11.16 13.12 -11.26
N ASN A 80 11.14 13.22 -12.59
CA ASN A 80 11.83 12.32 -13.53
C ASN A 80 13.25 12.80 -13.91
N HIS A 81 13.72 13.91 -13.33
CA HIS A 81 15.06 14.44 -13.57
C HIS A 81 15.99 14.17 -12.37
N GLY A 82 17.29 14.08 -12.63
CA GLY A 82 18.32 13.81 -11.61
C GLY A 82 18.48 14.88 -10.52
N SER A 83 17.74 15.99 -10.60
CA SER A 83 17.71 17.05 -9.58
C SER A 83 16.68 16.80 -8.46
N ALA A 84 15.80 15.81 -8.61
CA ALA A 84 14.84 15.47 -7.56
C ALA A 84 15.53 14.73 -6.41
N THR A 85 15.19 15.11 -5.18
CA THR A 85 15.58 14.33 -4.00
C THR A 85 14.71 13.08 -3.94
N GLN A 86 15.33 11.91 -3.81
CA GLN A 86 14.64 10.62 -3.82
C GLN A 86 14.83 9.88 -2.50
N VAL A 87 13.76 9.30 -1.99
CA VAL A 87 13.76 8.43 -0.81
C VAL A 87 13.06 7.13 -1.16
N THR A 88 13.71 6.00 -0.86
CA THR A 88 13.10 4.67 -1.00
C THR A 88 12.92 4.02 0.36
N LEU A 89 11.68 3.68 0.69
CA LEU A 89 11.32 2.88 1.86
C LEU A 89 11.02 1.46 1.41
N LYS A 90 11.61 0.46 2.07
CA LYS A 90 11.27 -0.95 1.91
C LYS A 90 10.83 -1.50 3.26
N GLY A 91 9.73 -2.22 3.28
CA GLY A 91 9.16 -2.74 4.51
C GLY A 91 8.62 -4.15 4.37
N LYS A 92 8.53 -4.81 5.52
CA LYS A 92 7.98 -6.14 5.69
C LYS A 92 6.98 -6.11 6.84
N LEU A 93 5.75 -6.52 6.57
CA LEU A 93 4.68 -6.63 7.55
C LEU A 93 4.44 -8.11 7.81
N LYS A 94 4.50 -8.52 9.08
CA LYS A 94 4.17 -9.88 9.53
C LYS A 94 3.04 -9.81 10.52
N GLN A 95 2.18 -10.82 10.50
CA GLN A 95 1.24 -11.04 11.59
C GLN A 95 2.01 -11.45 12.84
N SER A 96 1.70 -10.81 13.97
CA SER A 96 2.31 -11.15 15.25
C SER A 96 1.66 -12.39 15.88
N GLU A 97 2.38 -13.07 16.77
CA GLU A 97 1.85 -14.24 17.47
C GLU A 97 0.73 -13.85 18.44
N GLU A 98 0.81 -12.68 19.07
CA GLU A 98 -0.25 -12.14 19.94
C GLU A 98 -1.55 -11.96 19.16
N ARG A 99 -1.47 -11.46 17.91
CA ARG A 99 -2.65 -11.31 17.06
C ARG A 99 -3.25 -12.67 16.71
N LYS A 100 -2.43 -13.70 16.45
CA LYS A 100 -2.92 -15.06 16.18
C LYS A 100 -3.60 -15.65 17.40
N GLN A 101 -3.01 -15.50 18.59
CA GLN A 101 -3.58 -15.98 19.84
C GLN A 101 -4.90 -15.29 20.16
N TYR A 102 -4.95 -13.96 20.01
CA TYR A 102 -6.18 -13.19 20.18
C TYR A 102 -7.31 -13.71 19.28
N LEU A 103 -7.06 -13.81 17.97
CA LEU A 103 -8.04 -14.30 17.01
C LEU A 103 -8.46 -15.75 17.25
N ALA A 104 -7.60 -16.59 17.82
CA ALA A 104 -7.93 -17.97 18.13
C ALA A 104 -8.98 -18.09 19.25
N HIS A 105 -9.11 -17.11 20.14
CA HIS A 105 -10.01 -17.12 21.29
C HIS A 105 -11.25 -16.21 21.11
N GLU A 106 -11.31 -15.45 20.01
CA GLU A 106 -12.46 -14.61 19.71
C GLU A 106 -13.75 -15.45 19.54
N PRO A 107 -14.88 -15.07 20.15
CA PRO A 107 -16.14 -15.81 20.04
C PRO A 107 -16.57 -16.06 18.59
N LEU A 108 -16.36 -15.08 17.71
CA LEU A 108 -16.67 -15.20 16.28
C LEU A 108 -15.81 -16.27 15.60
N ALA A 109 -14.53 -16.37 15.95
CA ALA A 109 -13.66 -17.41 15.42
C ALA A 109 -14.11 -18.82 15.84
N GLN A 110 -14.64 -18.96 17.06
CA GLN A 110 -15.18 -20.23 17.54
C GLN A 110 -16.50 -20.59 16.84
N LEU A 111 -17.35 -19.60 16.59
CA LEU A 111 -18.57 -19.80 15.80
C LEU A 111 -18.23 -20.25 14.37
N CYS A 112 -17.35 -19.52 13.67
CA CYS A 112 -16.95 -19.89 12.31
C CYS A 112 -16.34 -21.30 12.24
N LYS A 113 -15.53 -21.70 13.23
CA LYS A 113 -14.98 -23.07 13.29
C LYS A 113 -16.09 -24.12 13.40
N ARG A 114 -17.14 -23.86 14.19
CA ARG A 114 -18.26 -24.77 14.37
C ARG A 114 -19.10 -24.87 13.10
N GLU A 115 -19.48 -23.73 12.52
CA GLU A 115 -20.28 -23.69 11.29
C GLU A 115 -19.58 -24.42 10.12
N MET A 116 -18.26 -24.22 9.98
CA MET A 116 -17.47 -24.94 8.97
C MET A 116 -17.36 -26.45 9.22
N GLN A 117 -17.42 -26.91 10.48
CA GLN A 117 -17.45 -28.34 10.81
C GLN A 117 -18.82 -28.97 10.48
N GLU A 118 -19.88 -28.18 10.59
CA GLU A 118 -21.26 -28.57 10.28
C GLU A 118 -21.60 -28.46 8.78
N GLY A 119 -20.67 -27.93 7.96
CA GLY A 119 -20.81 -27.84 6.51
C GLY A 119 -21.51 -26.58 6.00
N ASN A 120 -21.58 -25.53 6.82
CA ASN A 120 -22.05 -24.20 6.45
C ASN A 120 -20.90 -23.29 5.97
#